data_AF-A0AAN9Q359-F1
#
_entry.id   AF-A0AAN9Q359-F1
#
_cell.length_a   1.000
_cell.length_b   1.000
_cell.length_c   1.000
_cell.angle_alpha   90.00
_cell.angle_beta   90.00
_cell.angle_gamma   90.00
#
_symmetry.space_group_name_H-M   'P 1'
#
loop_
_entity.id
_entity.type
_entity.pdbx_description
1 polymer ?
#
loop_
_entity_poly.entity_id
_entity_poly.type
_entity_poly.pdbx_seq_one_letter_code
_entity_poly.pdbx_strand_id
1 'polypeptide(L)'
;MFILPLNSILSIYWFQCLITVNTELSSGEEEEGGGIINHTKMVKGRQGERVRLYVRGSILGYKRSKSNQYPNTSLIQIEGVNTKEEVTWYNGKRMAYIYKAKVKKNGSHYRCIWGKVTRPHGNSGIVRAKFKSNLPPRSMGARVRVFMYPSNI
;
A
#
# COMPACT_ATOMS: atom_id res chain seq x y z
N MET A 1 64.02 -23.52 -10.60
CA MET A 1 63.93 -24.65 -9.67
C MET A 1 64.21 -24.09 -8.28
N PHE A 2 63.31 -24.35 -7.31
CA PHE A 2 63.35 -23.97 -5.86
C PHE A 2 63.20 -22.45 -5.55
N ILE A 3 62.11 -21.88 -4.99
CA ILE A 3 61.16 -22.17 -3.88
C ILE A 3 61.67 -21.72 -2.48
N LEU A 4 60.86 -20.83 -1.87
CA LEU A 4 60.65 -20.40 -0.45
C LEU A 4 61.18 -18.98 -0.10
N PRO A 5 60.58 -18.22 0.87
CA PRO A 5 59.65 -18.65 1.94
C PRO A 5 58.43 -17.75 2.32
N LEU A 6 57.46 -18.41 2.97
CA LEU A 6 56.65 -18.06 4.15
C LEU A 6 55.97 -16.67 4.38
N ASN A 7 54.68 -16.80 4.80
CA ASN A 7 53.95 -16.07 5.86
C ASN A 7 53.27 -14.71 5.60
N SER A 8 51.92 -14.71 5.47
CA SER A 8 51.03 -13.68 6.07
C SER A 8 49.53 -13.98 5.86
N ILE A 9 48.91 -14.85 6.67
CA ILE A 9 47.44 -15.11 6.63
C ILE A 9 46.72 -14.78 7.96
N LEU A 10 47.41 -14.20 8.96
CA LEU A 10 46.81 -14.00 10.31
C LEU A 10 46.51 -12.54 10.69
N SER A 11 46.29 -11.63 9.73
CA SER A 11 46.01 -10.21 10.03
C SER A 11 44.63 -9.69 9.57
N ILE A 12 43.67 -10.58 9.28
CA ILE A 12 42.35 -10.17 8.74
C ILE A 12 41.18 -10.55 9.69
N TYR A 13 41.42 -11.42 10.69
CA TYR A 13 40.37 -11.91 11.60
C TYR A 13 40.42 -11.32 13.01
N TRP A 14 40.94 -10.11 13.17
CA TRP A 14 41.04 -9.43 14.46
C TRP A 14 40.54 -7.97 14.41
N PHE A 15 39.43 -7.72 13.73
CA PHE A 15 38.70 -6.44 13.82
C PHE A 15 37.18 -6.57 13.63
N GLN A 16 36.62 -7.76 13.90
CA GLN A 16 35.18 -8.03 13.77
C GLN A 16 34.45 -8.12 15.12
N CYS A 17 35.12 -7.86 16.25
CA CYS A 17 34.49 -8.03 17.56
C CYS A 17 35.00 -7.01 18.59
N LEU A 18 34.59 -5.75 18.45
CA LEU A 18 34.51 -4.85 19.59
C LEU A 18 33.59 -3.66 19.28
N ILE A 19 32.65 -3.41 20.19
CA ILE A 19 31.91 -2.16 20.38
C ILE A 19 30.63 -1.99 19.53
N THR A 20 29.61 -2.75 19.95
CA THR A 20 28.24 -2.27 20.18
C THR A 20 28.23 -0.90 20.86
N VAL A 21 27.20 -0.08 20.58
CA VAL A 21 26.55 0.93 21.47
C VAL A 21 26.46 2.35 20.88
N ASN A 22 25.21 2.71 20.53
CA ASN A 22 24.54 4.02 20.61
C ASN A 22 25.07 5.27 19.91
N THR A 23 24.09 6.10 19.50
CA THR A 23 24.15 7.58 19.32
C THR A 23 25.08 8.04 18.20
N GLU A 24 24.74 8.86 17.21
CA GLU A 24 23.86 10.02 17.14
C GLU A 24 24.02 10.60 15.71
N LEU A 25 23.02 11.36 15.26
CA LEU A 25 23.17 12.63 14.51
C LEU A 25 23.89 12.70 13.15
N SER A 26 23.09 13.14 12.16
CA SER A 26 23.35 14.20 11.18
C SER A 26 24.74 14.34 10.53
N SER A 27 24.79 14.22 9.20
CA SER A 27 24.91 15.36 8.27
C SER A 27 25.20 14.81 6.87
N GLY A 28 24.25 14.98 5.95
CA GLY A 28 24.52 14.77 4.53
C GLY A 28 25.37 15.94 4.01
N GLU A 29 26.43 15.61 3.30
CA GLU A 29 27.26 16.57 2.58
C GLU A 29 26.49 17.04 1.32
N GLU A 30 26.29 18.35 1.21
CA GLU A 30 25.76 19.03 0.03
C GLU A 30 26.94 19.45 -0.85
N GLU A 31 27.09 18.85 -2.04
CA GLU A 31 27.92 19.44 -3.11
C GLU A 31 27.05 20.40 -3.92
N GLU A 32 27.39 21.69 -3.88
CA GLU A 32 26.76 22.74 -4.66
C GLU A 32 27.22 22.70 -6.13
N GLY A 33 26.30 22.35 -7.03
CA GLY A 33 26.46 22.47 -8.48
C GLY A 33 25.26 23.20 -9.07
N GLY A 34 25.50 24.43 -9.54
CA GLY A 34 24.49 25.36 -10.04
C GLY A 34 23.66 24.84 -11.21
N GLY A 35 22.33 24.99 -11.06
CA GLY A 35 21.33 24.80 -12.10
C GLY A 35 20.04 25.46 -11.64
N ILE A 36 19.31 26.09 -12.57
CA ILE A 36 18.05 26.80 -12.28
C ILE A 36 17.03 25.80 -11.70
N ILE A 37 16.94 25.73 -10.37
CA ILE A 37 15.98 24.87 -9.70
C ILE A 37 14.61 25.53 -9.77
N ASN A 38 13.69 24.91 -10.50
CA ASN A 38 12.27 25.09 -10.24
C ASN A 38 12.05 24.70 -8.77
N HIS A 39 11.93 25.71 -7.90
CA HIS A 39 11.59 25.53 -6.49
C HIS A 39 10.20 24.88 -6.42
N THR A 40 10.16 23.56 -6.42
CA THR A 40 8.96 22.83 -6.05
C THR A 40 8.78 23.06 -4.55
N LYS A 41 7.86 23.96 -4.20
CA LYS A 41 7.45 24.21 -2.81
C LYS A 41 7.06 22.87 -2.18
N MET A 42 7.95 22.30 -1.37
CA MET A 42 7.65 21.16 -0.51
C MET A 42 6.59 21.63 0.50
N VAL A 43 5.31 21.36 0.20
CA VAL A 43 4.21 21.71 1.09
C VAL A 43 4.39 20.90 2.38
N LYS A 44 4.73 21.59 3.47
CA LYS A 44 4.82 21.00 4.82
C LYS A 44 3.47 20.34 5.12
N GLY A 45 3.47 19.02 5.28
CA GLY A 45 2.27 18.27 5.62
C GLY A 45 1.64 18.84 6.88
N ARG A 46 0.31 19.00 6.89
CA ARG A 46 -0.43 19.47 8.07
C ARG A 46 -0.06 18.60 9.28
N GLN A 47 0.49 19.22 10.32
CA GLN A 47 0.93 18.56 11.57
C GLN A 47 -0.26 18.28 12.52
N GLY A 48 -1.42 17.94 11.97
CA GLY A 48 -2.60 17.55 12.76
C GLY A 48 -2.58 16.06 13.11
N GLU A 49 -3.41 15.67 14.07
CA GLU A 49 -3.61 14.27 14.42
C GLU A 49 -4.03 13.44 13.19
N ARG A 50 -3.47 12.25 13.03
CA ARG A 50 -3.73 11.38 11.87
C ARG A 50 -5.07 10.66 12.04
N VAL A 51 -6.17 11.34 11.75
CA VAL A 51 -7.51 10.76 11.81
C VAL A 51 -7.76 9.83 10.61
N ARG A 52 -8.40 8.69 10.88
CA ARG A 52 -8.76 7.70 9.88
C ARG A 52 -10.19 7.93 9.36
N LEU A 53 -10.32 8.41 8.12
CA LEU A 53 -11.60 8.77 7.48
C LEU A 53 -12.25 7.65 6.63
N TYR A 54 -11.90 6.39 6.87
CA TYR A 54 -12.37 5.27 6.04
C TYR A 54 -12.59 4.00 6.85
N VAL A 55 -13.57 3.20 6.43
CA VAL A 55 -13.81 1.86 6.94
C VAL A 55 -12.89 0.87 6.21
N ARG A 56 -12.41 -0.14 6.92
CA ARG A 56 -11.57 -1.20 6.33
C ARG A 56 -12.47 -2.16 5.57
N GLY A 57 -12.01 -2.60 4.42
CA GLY A 57 -12.57 -3.75 3.72
C GLY A 57 -11.47 -4.73 3.31
N SER A 58 -11.86 -5.98 3.10
CA SER A 58 -11.00 -7.04 2.58
C SER A 58 -11.52 -7.50 1.21
N ILE A 59 -10.62 -7.62 0.23
CA ILE A 59 -10.96 -8.15 -1.09
C ILE A 59 -11.00 -9.66 -1.00
N LEU A 60 -12.16 -10.27 -1.21
CA LEU A 60 -12.28 -11.73 -1.23
C LEU A 60 -11.86 -12.30 -2.59
N GLY A 61 -12.31 -11.68 -3.67
CA GLY A 61 -12.06 -12.14 -5.03
C GLY A 61 -12.96 -11.47 -6.03
N TYR A 62 -13.21 -12.12 -7.16
CA TYR A 62 -14.24 -11.67 -8.11
C TYR A 62 -15.51 -12.48 -7.98
N LYS A 63 -16.59 -11.98 -8.57
CA LYS A 63 -17.81 -12.75 -8.78
C LYS A 63 -17.45 -14.04 -9.52
N ARG A 64 -17.92 -15.18 -9.02
CA ARG A 64 -17.57 -16.47 -9.60
C ARG A 64 -18.72 -17.46 -9.56
N SER A 65 -18.65 -18.43 -10.46
CA SER A 65 -19.34 -19.71 -10.39
C SER A 65 -18.35 -20.77 -9.88
N LYS A 66 -18.75 -22.05 -9.87
CA LYS A 66 -17.88 -23.17 -9.52
C LYS A 66 -16.61 -23.18 -10.38
N SER A 67 -16.78 -23.08 -11.71
CA SER A 67 -15.70 -23.10 -12.71
C SER A 67 -15.29 -21.72 -13.24
N ASN A 68 -16.24 -20.78 -13.37
CA ASN A 68 -16.01 -19.54 -14.13
C ASN A 68 -15.79 -18.33 -13.22
N GLN A 69 -14.86 -17.45 -13.58
CA GLN A 69 -14.57 -16.20 -12.87
C GLN A 69 -14.97 -14.97 -13.72
N TYR A 70 -15.63 -13.99 -13.10
CA TYR A 70 -16.04 -12.74 -13.75
C TYR A 70 -15.28 -11.55 -13.13
N PRO A 71 -14.15 -11.12 -13.73
CA PRO A 71 -13.25 -10.12 -13.13
C PRO A 71 -13.81 -8.69 -13.14
N ASN A 72 -14.91 -8.46 -13.87
CA ASN A 72 -15.59 -7.16 -13.95
C ASN A 72 -16.23 -6.70 -12.63
N THR A 73 -16.47 -7.63 -11.70
CA THR A 73 -17.12 -7.35 -10.42
C THR A 73 -16.33 -8.01 -9.30
N SER A 74 -15.88 -7.21 -8.34
CA SER A 74 -15.14 -7.70 -7.18
C SER A 74 -16.06 -7.90 -5.99
N LEU A 75 -15.76 -8.90 -5.17
CA LEU A 75 -16.41 -9.19 -3.89
C LEU A 75 -15.54 -8.63 -2.77
N ILE A 76 -16.14 -7.82 -1.90
CA ILE A 76 -15.45 -7.16 -0.80
C ILE A 76 -16.23 -7.40 0.49
N GLN A 77 -15.54 -7.82 1.54
CA GLN A 77 -16.09 -7.84 2.89
C GLN A 77 -15.78 -6.49 3.55
N ILE A 78 -16.77 -5.84 4.13
CA ILE A 78 -16.56 -4.64 4.95
C ILE A 78 -16.38 -5.10 6.40
N GLU A 79 -15.36 -4.57 7.09
CA GLU A 79 -15.14 -4.91 8.50
C GLU A 79 -16.30 -4.34 9.35
N GLY A 80 -16.85 -5.18 10.24
CA GLY A 80 -17.96 -4.80 11.13
C GLY A 80 -19.35 -4.84 10.50
N VAL A 81 -19.49 -5.36 9.28
CA VAL A 81 -20.79 -5.51 8.60
C VAL A 81 -21.09 -6.99 8.41
N ASN A 82 -22.17 -7.46 9.04
CA ASN A 82 -22.55 -8.87 9.02
C ASN A 82 -23.88 -9.11 8.30
N THR A 83 -24.79 -8.14 8.33
CA THR A 83 -26.13 -8.26 7.77
C THR A 83 -26.25 -7.57 6.41
N LYS A 84 -27.23 -7.99 5.61
CA LYS A 84 -27.53 -7.36 4.30
C LYS A 84 -28.11 -5.95 4.45
N GLU A 85 -28.83 -5.71 5.54
CA GLU A 85 -29.48 -4.42 5.83
C GLU A 85 -28.41 -3.34 6.06
N GLU A 86 -27.41 -3.62 6.88
CA GLU A 86 -26.25 -2.75 7.11
C GLU A 86 -25.46 -2.44 5.82
N VAL A 87 -25.30 -3.42 4.93
CA VAL A 87 -24.63 -3.22 3.64
C VAL A 87 -25.34 -2.18 2.78
N THR A 88 -26.66 -2.06 2.89
CA THR A 88 -27.43 -1.17 2.04
C THR A 88 -27.00 0.29 2.21
N TRP A 89 -26.57 0.68 3.40
CA TRP A 89 -25.97 1.99 3.69
C TRP A 89 -24.68 2.25 2.89
N TYR A 90 -23.90 1.21 2.62
CA TYR A 90 -22.65 1.30 1.87
C TYR A 90 -22.84 1.35 0.36
N ASN A 91 -24.06 1.20 -0.16
CA ASN A 91 -24.31 1.29 -1.59
C ASN A 91 -23.93 2.69 -2.12
N GLY A 92 -23.25 2.73 -3.27
CA GLY A 92 -22.81 3.98 -3.88
C GLY A 92 -21.57 4.63 -3.25
N LYS A 93 -21.10 4.15 -2.09
CA LYS A 93 -19.89 4.67 -1.43
C LYS A 93 -18.66 4.45 -2.31
N ARG A 94 -17.73 5.42 -2.28
CA ARG A 94 -16.46 5.33 -3.01
C ARG A 94 -15.46 4.49 -2.25
N MET A 95 -14.62 3.78 -2.99
CA MET A 95 -13.57 2.96 -2.43
C MET A 95 -12.28 3.09 -3.24
N ALA A 96 -11.16 2.81 -2.59
CA ALA A 96 -9.85 2.79 -3.22
C ALA A 96 -9.04 1.57 -2.78
N TYR A 97 -8.50 0.87 -3.77
CA TYR A 97 -7.40 -0.07 -3.57
C TYR A 97 -6.08 0.67 -3.78
N ILE A 98 -5.25 0.73 -2.74
CA ILE A 98 -3.96 1.41 -2.78
C ILE A 98 -2.86 0.36 -2.74
N TYR A 99 -1.92 0.45 -3.66
CA TYR A 99 -0.78 -0.45 -3.73
C TYR A 99 0.52 0.33 -3.99
N LYS A 100 1.64 -0.29 -3.61
CA LYS A 100 2.99 0.26 -3.82
C LYS A 100 3.61 -0.36 -5.07
N ALA A 101 4.24 0.47 -5.89
CA ALA A 101 5.00 0.05 -7.06
C ALA A 101 6.47 0.52 -6.93
N LYS A 102 7.40 -0.19 -7.58
CA LYS A 102 8.83 0.15 -7.56
C LYS A 102 9.10 1.47 -8.30
N VAL A 103 8.48 1.67 -9.46
CA VAL A 103 8.66 2.86 -10.30
C VAL A 103 7.79 4.02 -9.82
N LYS A 104 8.41 5.20 -9.61
CA LYS A 104 7.73 6.45 -9.29
C LYS A 104 6.86 6.89 -10.47
N LYS A 105 5.59 7.19 -10.22
CA LYS A 105 4.68 7.81 -11.18
C LYS A 105 4.03 9.02 -10.50
N ASN A 106 4.09 10.19 -11.13
CA ASN A 106 3.58 11.44 -10.58
C ASN A 106 4.18 11.78 -9.20
N GLY A 107 5.51 11.63 -9.07
CA GLY A 107 6.23 11.94 -7.83
C GLY A 107 6.05 10.95 -6.68
N SER A 108 5.25 9.88 -6.84
CA SER A 108 5.01 8.91 -5.75
C SER A 108 5.12 7.45 -6.19
N HIS A 109 5.40 6.57 -5.22
CA HIS A 109 5.40 5.11 -5.39
C HIS A 109 4.02 4.48 -5.20
N TYR A 110 3.05 5.26 -4.70
CA TYR A 110 1.71 4.76 -4.40
C TYR A 110 0.79 5.00 -5.59
N ARG A 111 0.01 3.96 -5.91
CA ARG A 111 -0.99 4.01 -6.97
C ARG A 111 -2.32 3.60 -6.38
N CYS A 112 -3.39 4.17 -6.92
CA CYS A 112 -4.75 3.89 -6.47
C CYS A 112 -5.62 3.42 -7.64
N ILE A 113 -6.43 2.39 -7.38
CA ILE A 113 -7.54 2.01 -8.25
C ILE A 113 -8.81 2.41 -7.53
N TRP A 114 -9.54 3.35 -8.13
CA TRP A 114 -10.81 3.82 -7.59
C TRP A 114 -11.95 2.92 -8.02
N GLY A 115 -12.93 2.77 -7.14
CA GLY A 115 -14.16 2.06 -7.40
C GLY A 115 -15.33 2.59 -6.58
N LYS A 116 -16.47 1.95 -6.75
CA LYS A 116 -17.70 2.20 -6.00
C LYS A 116 -18.37 0.88 -5.59
N VAL A 117 -19.05 0.92 -4.46
CA VAL A 117 -19.97 -0.15 -4.06
C VAL A 117 -21.20 -0.07 -4.95
N THR A 118 -21.67 -1.22 -5.43
CA THR A 118 -22.83 -1.29 -6.33
C THR A 118 -24.07 -1.88 -5.67
N ARG A 119 -23.95 -3.08 -5.09
CA ARG A 119 -25.08 -3.78 -4.46
C ARG A 119 -24.59 -4.82 -3.44
N PRO A 120 -25.42 -5.23 -2.48
CA PRO A 120 -25.11 -6.33 -1.58
C PRO A 120 -24.89 -7.67 -2.33
N HIS A 121 -24.13 -8.55 -1.70
CA HIS A 121 -23.86 -9.90 -2.15
C HIS A 121 -24.12 -10.92 -1.03
N GLY A 122 -25.12 -11.78 -1.22
CA GLY A 122 -25.50 -12.75 -0.20
C GLY A 122 -26.02 -12.08 1.07
N ASN A 123 -25.92 -12.82 2.18
CA ASN A 123 -26.45 -12.38 3.49
C ASN A 123 -25.34 -11.98 4.49
N SER A 124 -24.08 -12.37 4.26
CA SER A 124 -22.95 -12.23 5.20
C SER A 124 -22.24 -10.87 5.17
N GLY A 125 -22.93 -9.80 4.76
CA GLY A 125 -22.32 -8.47 4.71
C GLY A 125 -21.32 -8.23 3.57
N ILE A 126 -21.24 -9.13 2.58
CA ILE A 126 -20.35 -8.99 1.41
C ILE A 126 -20.98 -8.00 0.42
N VAL A 127 -20.15 -7.19 -0.23
CA VAL A 127 -20.58 -6.22 -1.23
C VAL A 127 -19.98 -6.50 -2.60
N ARG A 128 -20.74 -6.18 -3.66
CA ARG A 128 -20.23 -6.13 -5.03
C ARG A 128 -19.67 -4.75 -5.31
N ALA A 129 -18.44 -4.70 -5.78
CA ALA A 129 -17.76 -3.49 -6.17
C ALA A 129 -17.42 -3.48 -7.65
N LYS A 130 -17.53 -2.30 -8.27
CA LYS A 130 -17.00 -2.03 -9.60
C LYS A 130 -15.89 -0.99 -9.49
N PHE A 131 -14.73 -1.34 -10.01
CA PHE A 131 -13.57 -0.46 -10.09
C PHE A 131 -13.46 0.14 -11.49
N LYS A 132 -12.76 1.27 -11.62
CA LYS A 132 -12.50 1.91 -12.92
C LYS A 132 -11.71 1.00 -13.85
N SER A 133 -10.70 0.34 -13.30
CA SER A 133 -9.99 -0.77 -13.92
C SER A 133 -10.20 -2.02 -13.06
N ASN A 134 -10.35 -3.18 -13.69
CA ASN A 134 -10.47 -4.45 -12.96
C ASN A 134 -9.29 -4.60 -11.99
N LEU A 135 -9.57 -5.12 -10.79
CA LEU A 135 -8.52 -5.36 -9.82
C LEU A 135 -7.57 -6.46 -10.31
N PRO A 136 -6.25 -6.39 -9.99
CA PRO A 136 -5.33 -7.49 -10.25
C PRO A 136 -5.59 -8.66 -9.28
N PRO A 137 -5.34 -9.93 -9.67
CA PRO A 137 -5.62 -11.09 -8.81
C PRO A 137 -4.75 -11.11 -7.53
N ARG A 138 -3.56 -10.48 -7.58
CA ARG A 138 -2.70 -10.25 -6.40
C ARG A 138 -3.38 -9.45 -5.28
N SER A 139 -4.46 -8.74 -5.59
CA SER A 139 -5.21 -7.96 -4.61
C SER A 139 -6.12 -8.79 -3.70
N MET A 140 -6.32 -10.08 -3.98
CA MET A 140 -7.09 -10.98 -3.11
C MET A 140 -6.45 -11.07 -1.73
N GLY A 141 -7.26 -10.96 -0.67
CA GLY A 141 -6.82 -10.85 0.73
C GLY A 141 -6.23 -9.48 1.12
N ALA A 142 -6.03 -8.57 0.16
CA ALA A 142 -5.54 -7.25 0.45
C ALA A 142 -6.64 -6.33 0.98
N ARG A 143 -6.22 -5.29 1.70
CA ARG A 143 -7.12 -4.31 2.29
C ARG A 143 -7.54 -3.23 1.30
N VAL A 144 -8.81 -2.87 1.33
CA VAL A 144 -9.41 -1.75 0.59
C VAL A 144 -9.86 -0.69 1.58
N ARG A 145 -9.81 0.56 1.13
CA ARG A 145 -10.36 1.69 1.88
C ARG A 145 -11.76 2.00 1.34
N VAL A 146 -12.78 1.84 2.17
CA VAL A 146 -14.16 2.24 1.86
C VAL A 146 -14.41 3.57 2.53
N PHE A 147 -14.70 4.60 1.73
CA PHE A 147 -14.93 5.94 2.23
C PHE A 147 -16.40 6.16 2.56
N MET A 148 -16.68 7.10 3.46
CA MET A 148 -18.04 7.42 3.91
C MET A 148 -18.83 8.29 2.90
N TYR A 149 -18.16 8.83 1.88
CA TYR A 149 -18.76 9.64 0.82
C TYR A 149 -19.00 8.84 -0.47
N PRO A 150 -19.96 9.23 -1.32
CA PRO A 150 -21.00 10.27 -1.12
C PRO A 150 -21.96 9.89 0.01
N SER A 151 -22.36 10.88 0.83
CA SER A 151 -23.34 10.65 1.90
C SER A 151 -24.75 10.70 1.32
N ASN A 152 -25.60 9.76 1.73
CA ASN A 152 -27.04 9.75 1.47
C ASN A 152 -27.77 9.36 2.78
N ILE A 153 -27.18 9.76 3.92
CA ILE A 153 -27.81 9.71 5.23
C ILE A 153 -28.83 10.84 5.28
#